data_AF-A0A1N7DRA1-F1
#
_entry.id   AF-A0A1N7DRA1-F1
#
_cell.length_a   1.000
_cell.length_b   1.000
_cell.length_c   1.000
_cell.angle_alpha   90.00
_cell.angle_beta   90.00
_cell.angle_gamma   90.00
#
_symmetry.space_group_name_H-M   'P 1'
#
loop_
_entity.id
_entity.type
_entity.pdbx_description
1 polymer ?
#
loop_
_entity_poly.entity_id
_entity_poly.type
_entity_poly.pdbx_seq_one_letter_code
_entity_poly.pdbx_strand_id
1 'polypeptide(L)' 'MPAPGVRPAPPSADDLDGQGHPAVDAAVQAMINASSLAPADQIAQYEAAYETLRETLAGIDQA' A
#
# COMPACT_ATOMS: atom_id res chain seq x y z
N MET A 1 -4.11 -7.74 37.68
CA MET A 1 -4.57 -6.82 36.61
C MET A 1 -3.80 -7.20 35.35
N PRO A 2 -4.43 -7.62 34.25
CA PRO A 2 -3.69 -7.94 33.03
C PRO A 2 -3.25 -6.65 32.33
N ALA A 3 -2.04 -6.65 31.75
CA ALA A 3 -1.48 -5.47 31.08
C ALA A 3 -2.30 -5.11 29.82
N PRO A 4 -2.54 -3.82 29.54
CA PRO A 4 -3.18 -3.39 28.30
C PRO A 4 -2.38 -3.92 27.10
N GLY A 5 -3.04 -4.70 26.25
CA GLY A 5 -2.44 -5.29 25.06
C GLY A 5 -1.77 -4.21 24.21
N VAL A 6 -0.48 -4.38 23.97
CA VAL A 6 0.27 -3.64 22.96
C VAL A 6 -0.44 -3.91 21.64
N ARG A 7 -1.25 -2.95 21.19
CA ARG A 7 -1.78 -2.99 19.83
C ARG A 7 -0.56 -2.89 18.91
N PRO A 8 -0.39 -3.77 17.92
CA PRO A 8 0.67 -3.61 16.93
C PRO A 8 0.58 -2.20 16.35
N ALA A 9 1.70 -1.48 16.35
CA ALA A 9 1.76 -0.20 15.65
C ALA A 9 1.46 -0.45 14.17
N PRO A 10 0.79 0.48 13.47
CA PRO A 10 0.74 0.40 12.02
C PRO A 10 2.18 0.35 11.49
N PRO A 11 2.47 -0.48 10.48
CA PRO A 11 3.81 -0.55 9.91
C PRO A 11 4.23 0.85 9.48
N SER A 12 5.43 1.28 9.87
CA SER A 12 6.00 2.52 9.38
C SER A 12 6.34 2.30 7.90
N ALA A 13 6.21 3.32 7.05
CA ALA A 13 6.60 3.20 5.64
C ALA A 13 8.09 2.80 5.47
N ASP A 14 8.92 3.07 6.48
CA ASP A 14 10.32 2.64 6.61
C ASP A 14 10.50 1.13 6.88
N ASP A 15 9.47 0.42 7.35
CA ASP A 15 9.54 -1.03 7.62
C ASP A 15 9.41 -1.90 6.35
N LEU A 16 9.23 -1.28 5.17
CA LEU A 16 9.12 -1.97 3.88
C LEU A 16 10.48 -2.25 3.22
N ASP A 17 11.58 -1.70 3.77
CA ASP A 17 12.90 -1.59 3.11
C ASP A 17 13.69 -2.92 2.97
N GLY A 18 13.14 -4.07 3.37
CA GLY A 18 13.91 -5.33 3.42
C GLY A 18 13.48 -6.46 2.48
N GLN A 19 12.21 -6.54 2.07
CA GLN A 19 11.67 -7.79 1.47
C GLN A 19 10.51 -7.57 0.47
N GLY A 20 10.11 -6.33 0.21
CA GLY A 20 9.00 -6.02 -0.70
C GLY A 20 9.39 -6.08 -2.18
N HIS A 21 8.44 -6.46 -3.05
CA HIS A 21 8.63 -6.34 -4.50
C HIS A 21 8.60 -4.86 -4.90
N PRO A 22 9.62 -4.30 -5.59
CA PRO A 22 9.74 -2.85 -5.80
C PRO A 22 8.55 -2.24 -6.54
N ALA A 23 7.93 -2.99 -7.45
CA ALA A 23 6.71 -2.54 -8.14
C ALA A 23 5.47 -2.54 -7.24
N VAL A 24 5.41 -3.43 -6.23
CA VAL A 24 4.33 -3.43 -5.24
C VAL A 24 4.49 -2.25 -4.29
N ASP A 25 5.72 -1.95 -3.89
CA ASP A 25 6.03 -0.80 -3.03
C ASP A 25 5.62 0.53 -3.69
N ALA A 26 5.97 0.70 -4.97
CA ALA A 26 5.56 1.87 -5.75
C ALA A 26 4.02 2.03 -5.84
N ALA A 27 3.29 0.93 -6.00
CA ALA A 27 1.83 0.95 -6.03
C ALA A 27 1.22 1.32 -4.67
N VAL A 28 1.77 0.81 -3.56
CA VAL A 28 1.35 1.19 -2.21
C VAL A 28 1.62 2.67 -1.95
N GLN A 29 2.80 3.16 -2.36
CA GLN A 29 3.14 4.58 -2.23
C GLN A 29 2.19 5.46 -3.07
N ALA A 30 1.77 5.01 -4.25
CA ALA A 30 0.76 5.72 -5.05
C ALA A 30 -0.60 5.82 -4.32
N MET A 31 -1.04 4.75 -3.64
CA MET A 31 -2.26 4.79 -2.81
C MET A 31 -2.15 5.76 -1.63
N ILE A 32 -0.97 5.82 -0.99
CA ILE A 32 -0.69 6.80 0.08
C ILE A 32 -0.78 8.24 -0.47
N ASN A 33 -0.21 8.51 -1.64
CA ASN A 33 -0.31 9.83 -2.28
C ASN A 33 -1.76 10.16 -2.65
N ALA A 34 -2.51 9.20 -3.20
CA ALA A 34 -3.93 9.36 -3.55
C ALA A 34 -4.79 9.72 -2.33
N SER A 35 -4.47 9.16 -1.16
CA SER A 35 -5.19 9.45 0.09
C SER A 35 -5.10 10.92 0.53
N SER A 36 -4.08 11.65 0.08
CA SER A 36 -3.90 13.08 0.37
C SER A 36 -4.62 14.00 -0.63
N LEU A 37 -5.23 13.46 -1.68
CA LEU A 37 -5.98 14.24 -2.68
C LEU A 37 -7.35 14.67 -2.17
N ALA A 38 -7.96 15.61 -2.91
CA ALA A 38 -9.33 16.02 -2.64
C ALA A 38 -10.30 14.83 -2.78
N PRO A 39 -11.36 14.73 -1.96
CA PRO A 39 -12.29 13.59 -1.97
C PRO A 39 -12.90 13.28 -3.35
N ALA A 40 -13.04 14.30 -4.20
CA ALA A 40 -13.55 14.15 -5.56
C ALA A 40 -12.60 13.35 -6.47
N ASP A 41 -11.28 13.42 -6.22
CA ASP A 41 -10.25 12.77 -7.02
C ASP A 41 -9.75 11.46 -6.40
N GLN A 42 -10.04 11.23 -5.11
CA GLN A 42 -9.57 10.04 -4.37
C GLN A 42 -10.00 8.74 -5.05
N ILE A 43 -11.28 8.60 -5.43
CA ILE A 43 -11.79 7.34 -6.00
C ILE A 43 -11.06 6.97 -7.30
N ALA A 44 -10.97 7.91 -8.25
CA ALA A 44 -10.31 7.66 -9.53
C ALA A 44 -8.83 7.26 -9.36
N GLN A 45 -8.16 7.85 -8.36
CA GLN A 45 -6.74 7.59 -8.11
C GLN A 45 -6.52 6.27 -7.35
N TYR A 46 -7.42 5.92 -6.43
CA TYR A 46 -7.42 4.59 -5.83
C TYR A 46 -7.68 3.49 -6.85
N GLU A 47 -8.62 3.71 -7.78
CA GLU A 47 -8.92 2.75 -8.85
C GLU A 47 -7.72 2.54 -9.77
N ALA A 48 -7.05 3.62 -10.19
CA ALA A 48 -5.85 3.55 -11.02
C ALA A 48 -4.67 2.85 -10.30
N ALA A 49 -4.45 3.18 -9.03
CA ALA A 49 -3.42 2.53 -8.22
C ALA A 49 -3.72 1.04 -7.99
N TYR A 50 -5.00 0.70 -7.80
CA TYR A 50 -5.45 -0.69 -7.65
C TYR A 50 -5.26 -1.49 -8.94
N GLU A 51 -5.61 -0.93 -10.10
CA GLU A 51 -5.38 -1.57 -11.40
C GLU A 51 -3.89 -1.88 -11.62
N THR A 52 -3.02 -0.91 -11.34
CA THR A 52 -1.58 -1.09 -11.44
C THR A 52 -1.06 -2.18 -10.48
N LEU A 53 -1.58 -2.21 -9.25
CA LEU A 53 -1.22 -3.23 -8.26
C LEU A 53 -1.63 -4.63 -8.71
N ARG A 54 -2.85 -4.83 -9.21
CA ARG A 54 -3.31 -6.15 -9.67
C ARG A 54 -2.50 -6.64 -10.88
N GLU A 55 -2.14 -5.77 -11.81
CA GLU A 55 -1.32 -6.13 -12.97
C GLU A 55 0.09 -6.57 -12.52
N THR A 56 0.67 -5.81 -11.58
CA THR A 56 1.97 -6.15 -10.99
C THR A 56 1.94 -7.51 -10.30
N LEU A 57 0.91 -7.77 -9.48
CA LEU A 57 0.76 -9.04 -8.77
C LEU A 57 0.55 -10.21 -9.74
N ALA A 58 -0.26 -10.03 -10.78
CA ALA A 58 -0.45 -11.04 -11.83
C ALA A 58 0.86 -11.34 -12.58
N GLY A 59 1.68 -10.32 -12.87
CA GLY A 59 2.98 -10.50 -13.49
C GLY A 59 3.99 -11.27 -12.62
N ILE A 60 3.93 -11.08 -11.29
CA ILE A 60 4.76 -11.83 -10.34
C ILE A 60 4.29 -13.28 -10.23
N ASP A 61 2.97 -13.52 -10.16
CA ASP A 61 2.38 -14.87 -10.08
C ASP A 61 2.71 -15.73 -11.31
N GLN A 62 2.87 -15.10 -12.47
CA GLN A 62 3.21 -15.77 -13.74
C GLN A 62 4.71 -16.02 -13.97
N ALA A 63 5.60 -15.49 -13.14
CA ALA A 63 7.05 -15.58 -13.28
C ALA A 63 7.63 -16.82 -12.58
#